data_AF-A0A9W7BND6-F1
#
_entry.id   AF-A0A9W7BND6-F1
#
_cell.length_a   1.000
_cell.length_b   1.000
_cell.length_c   1.000
_cell.angle_alpha   90.00
_cell.angle_beta   90.00
_cell.angle_gamma   90.00
#
_symmetry.space_group_name_H-M   'P 1'
#
loop_
_entity.id
_entity.type
_entity.pdbx_description
1 polymer ?
#
loop_
_entity_poly.entity_id
_entity_poly.type
_entity_poly.pdbx_seq_one_letter_code
_entity_poly.pdbx_strand_id
1 'polypeptide(L)'
;RLAWHCAGTYAKSDNSGGSNGSRMRFNPEATWGANAGLTSARNALEPIKAKHPDISYADLYTLAGVTAVEEAAGPTIPFRLGREDMESGASSPPDGRLPDADKGSMPKNVGHIREVFNRMGFNDREMVALCGAHALGRCHTDASGYWGPWTNAETTFSNEYFRLLVEEDWTLKKTHQGKTWTGPVQYEDKTGNLMMLPADIALIQDPEFKKIVEIYAKDEDAFFKDFSAAFSKLLELGVPFPAPWWKFW
;
A
#
# COMPACT_ATOMS: atom_id res chain seq x y z
N ARG A 1 3.78 -3.80 -1.71
CA ARG A 1 4.07 -2.42 -2.21
C ARG A 1 3.93 -2.26 -3.73
N LEU A 2 4.60 -3.05 -4.60
CA LEU A 2 4.52 -2.89 -6.07
C LEU A 2 3.08 -2.87 -6.60
N ALA A 3 2.29 -3.91 -6.29
CA ALA A 3 0.88 -3.99 -6.69
C ALA A 3 0.05 -2.80 -6.22
N TRP A 4 0.22 -2.39 -4.95
CA TRP A 4 -0.41 -1.19 -4.38
C TRP A 4 -0.08 0.06 -5.20
N HIS A 5 1.21 0.31 -5.49
CA HIS A 5 1.60 1.51 -6.23
C HIS A 5 1.12 1.51 -7.67
N CYS A 6 1.05 0.36 -8.35
CA CYS A 6 0.46 0.27 -9.68
C CYS A 6 -1.02 0.64 -9.67
N ALA A 7 -1.78 0.20 -8.66
CA ALA A 7 -3.21 0.52 -8.53
C ALA A 7 -3.47 1.93 -7.95
N GLY A 8 -2.61 2.40 -7.05
CA GLY A 8 -2.80 3.59 -6.23
C GLY A 8 -2.76 4.91 -7.01
N THR A 9 -2.37 4.87 -8.28
CA THR A 9 -2.43 6.02 -9.18
C THR A 9 -3.85 6.29 -9.72
N TYR A 10 -4.81 5.41 -9.44
CA TYR A 10 -6.18 5.53 -9.94
C TYR A 10 -6.88 6.82 -9.47
N ALA A 11 -7.68 7.41 -10.36
CA ALA A 11 -8.60 8.49 -10.04
C ALA A 11 -9.99 8.20 -10.62
N LYS A 12 -11.00 8.14 -9.75
CA LYS A 12 -12.39 7.88 -10.16
C LYS A 12 -13.03 8.99 -10.99
N SER A 13 -12.48 10.20 -10.93
CA SER A 13 -13.01 11.39 -11.62
C SER A 13 -12.89 11.33 -13.13
N ASP A 14 -11.82 10.70 -13.62
CA ASP A 14 -11.48 10.61 -15.05
C ASP A 14 -11.12 9.18 -15.49
N ASN A 15 -11.20 8.22 -14.56
CA ASN A 15 -10.84 6.82 -14.76
C ASN A 15 -9.39 6.60 -15.23
N SER A 16 -8.49 7.54 -14.93
CA SER A 16 -7.07 7.45 -15.31
C SER A 16 -6.22 6.77 -14.23
N GLY A 17 -5.05 6.25 -14.63
CA GLY A 17 -4.15 5.49 -13.75
C GLY A 17 -4.66 4.08 -13.48
N GLY A 18 -4.31 3.53 -12.32
CA GLY A 18 -4.73 2.18 -11.91
C GLY A 18 -3.86 1.06 -12.47
N SER A 19 -4.16 -0.16 -12.04
CA SER A 19 -3.32 -1.34 -12.26
C SER A 19 -3.32 -1.82 -13.71
N ASN A 20 -4.37 -1.51 -14.49
CA ASN A 20 -4.47 -1.87 -15.90
C ASN A 20 -3.45 -1.08 -16.72
N GLY A 21 -2.49 -1.74 -17.38
CA GLY A 21 -1.51 -1.09 -18.25
C GLY A 21 -0.05 -1.19 -17.80
N SER A 22 0.22 -1.61 -16.55
CA SER A 22 1.57 -1.79 -15.99
C SER A 22 2.56 -0.65 -16.28
N ARG A 23 2.06 0.58 -16.31
CA ARG A 23 2.77 1.78 -16.79
C ARG A 23 4.03 2.12 -16.00
N MET A 24 4.13 1.68 -14.75
CA MET A 24 5.34 1.79 -13.92
C MET A 24 6.58 1.08 -14.51
N ARG A 25 6.45 0.33 -15.61
CA ARG A 25 7.58 -0.14 -16.42
C ARG A 25 8.27 0.98 -17.18
N PHE A 26 7.59 2.10 -17.43
CA PHE A 26 8.02 3.15 -18.34
C PHE A 26 8.15 4.50 -17.64
N ASN A 27 8.91 5.40 -18.26
CA ASN A 27 8.94 6.81 -17.87
C ASN A 27 7.63 7.50 -18.30
N PRO A 28 7.12 8.47 -17.52
CA PRO A 28 7.76 9.05 -16.31
C PRO A 28 7.55 8.24 -15.02
N GLU A 29 6.56 7.34 -14.96
CA GLU A 29 6.08 6.69 -13.74
C GLU A 29 7.12 5.81 -13.04
N ALA A 30 8.00 5.15 -13.81
CA ALA A 30 9.09 4.35 -13.29
C ALA A 30 10.09 5.14 -12.41
N THR A 31 10.17 6.47 -12.61
CA THR A 31 11.15 7.37 -11.99
C THR A 31 10.59 8.28 -10.90
N TRP A 32 9.28 8.21 -10.60
CA TRP A 32 8.71 9.01 -9.52
C TRP A 32 9.31 8.66 -8.17
N GLY A 33 9.53 9.66 -7.32
CA GLY A 33 10.13 9.47 -5.99
C GLY A 33 9.37 8.47 -5.13
N ALA A 34 8.04 8.49 -5.18
CA ALA A 34 7.19 7.53 -4.48
C ALA A 34 7.40 6.06 -4.91
N ASN A 35 7.94 5.83 -6.12
CA ASN A 35 8.21 4.49 -6.66
C ASN A 35 9.67 4.05 -6.46
N ALA A 36 10.49 4.83 -5.76
CA ALA A 36 11.87 4.45 -5.45
C ALA A 36 11.94 3.08 -4.74
N GLY A 37 12.90 2.26 -5.19
CA GLY A 37 13.09 0.87 -4.77
C GLY A 37 12.24 -0.18 -5.52
N LEU A 38 11.17 0.22 -6.23
CA LEU A 38 10.30 -0.74 -6.91
C LEU A 38 10.90 -1.36 -8.17
N THR A 39 12.00 -0.81 -8.70
CA THR A 39 12.77 -1.45 -9.78
C THR A 39 13.26 -2.84 -9.38
N SER A 40 13.70 -3.03 -8.14
CA SER A 40 14.14 -4.34 -7.64
C SER A 40 12.99 -5.35 -7.65
N ALA A 41 11.78 -4.93 -7.28
CA ALA A 41 10.59 -5.78 -7.32
C ALA A 41 10.19 -6.13 -8.76
N ARG A 42 10.24 -5.16 -9.70
CA ARG A 42 9.97 -5.44 -11.12
C ARG A 42 10.98 -6.43 -11.70
N ASN A 43 12.27 -6.21 -11.45
CA ASN A 43 13.35 -7.10 -11.91
C ASN A 43 13.21 -8.52 -11.37
N ALA A 44 12.77 -8.68 -10.12
CA ALA A 44 12.52 -9.99 -9.52
C ALA A 44 11.40 -10.79 -10.22
N LEU A 45 10.48 -10.10 -10.90
CA LEU A 45 9.37 -10.73 -11.63
C LEU A 45 9.73 -11.05 -13.10
N GLU A 46 10.84 -10.54 -13.65
CA GLU A 46 11.25 -10.80 -15.03
C GLU A 46 11.49 -12.30 -15.33
N PRO A 47 12.13 -13.10 -14.46
CA PRO A 47 12.25 -14.54 -14.70
C PRO A 47 10.90 -15.27 -14.73
N ILE A 48 9.90 -14.78 -14.00
CA ILE A 48 8.55 -15.34 -14.02
C ILE A 48 7.85 -14.95 -15.33
N LYS A 49 7.97 -13.67 -15.74
CA LYS A 49 7.46 -13.19 -17.03
C LYS A 49 8.05 -13.98 -18.20
N ALA A 50 9.35 -14.28 -18.18
CA ALA A 50 10.03 -15.05 -19.22
C ALA A 50 9.49 -16.49 -19.34
N LYS A 51 9.09 -17.10 -18.22
CA LYS A 51 8.48 -18.45 -18.19
C LYS A 51 7.00 -18.44 -18.61
N HIS A 52 6.32 -17.31 -18.43
CA HIS A 52 4.90 -17.13 -18.74
C HIS A 52 4.73 -15.93 -19.69
N PRO A 53 5.14 -16.04 -20.96
CA PRO A 53 5.08 -14.91 -21.90
C PRO A 53 3.65 -14.40 -22.16
N ASP A 54 2.63 -15.21 -21.90
CA ASP A 54 1.22 -14.86 -22.17
C ASP A 54 0.57 -14.03 -21.05
N ILE A 55 1.10 -14.01 -19.83
CA ILE A 55 0.56 -13.15 -18.76
C ILE A 55 1.00 -11.70 -19.01
N SER A 56 0.08 -10.74 -18.93
CA SER A 56 0.49 -9.33 -18.96
C SER A 56 1.34 -8.99 -17.73
N TYR A 57 2.24 -8.01 -17.85
CA TYR A 57 2.93 -7.45 -16.68
C TYR A 57 1.93 -6.88 -15.68
N ALA A 58 0.81 -6.33 -16.14
CA ALA A 58 -0.24 -5.78 -15.27
C ALA A 58 -0.87 -6.87 -14.39
N ASP A 59 -1.20 -8.03 -14.96
CA ASP A 59 -1.67 -9.17 -14.19
C ASP A 59 -0.55 -9.78 -13.34
N LEU A 60 0.68 -9.88 -13.85
CA LEU A 60 1.81 -10.41 -13.10
C LEU A 60 2.12 -9.59 -11.84
N TYR A 61 2.15 -8.25 -11.94
CA TYR A 61 2.47 -7.37 -10.81
C TYR A 61 1.39 -7.41 -9.73
N THR A 62 0.12 -7.50 -10.15
CA THR A 62 -1.01 -7.57 -9.21
C THR A 62 -1.15 -8.96 -8.59
N LEU A 63 -0.99 -10.03 -9.38
CA LEU A 63 -0.96 -11.41 -8.89
C LEU A 63 0.19 -11.62 -7.89
N ALA A 64 1.40 -11.12 -8.18
CA ALA A 64 2.51 -11.19 -7.25
C ALA A 64 2.20 -10.50 -5.91
N GLY A 65 1.40 -9.42 -5.92
CA GLY A 65 0.92 -8.78 -4.70
C GLY A 65 -0.04 -9.65 -3.89
N VAL A 66 -0.99 -10.31 -4.56
CA VAL A 66 -1.92 -11.26 -3.93
C VAL A 66 -1.17 -12.45 -3.35
N THR A 67 -0.33 -13.10 -4.17
CA THR A 67 0.49 -14.25 -3.73
C THR A 67 1.38 -13.87 -2.55
N ALA A 68 1.99 -12.67 -2.55
CA ALA A 68 2.82 -12.24 -1.42
C ALA A 68 2.05 -12.11 -0.10
N VAL A 69 0.76 -11.72 -0.13
CA VAL A 69 -0.06 -11.66 1.09
C VAL A 69 -0.42 -13.06 1.56
N GLU A 70 -0.86 -13.94 0.65
CA GLU A 70 -1.25 -15.31 0.98
C GLU A 70 -0.07 -16.15 1.51
N GLU A 71 1.10 -16.05 0.87
CA GLU A 71 2.33 -16.73 1.31
C GLU A 71 2.85 -16.18 2.64
N ALA A 72 2.49 -14.95 3.00
CA ALA A 72 2.80 -14.35 4.29
C ALA A 72 1.77 -14.72 5.38
N ALA A 73 0.95 -15.76 5.18
CA ALA A 73 -0.12 -16.20 6.07
C ALA A 73 -1.30 -15.21 6.21
N GLY A 74 -1.44 -14.28 5.26
CA GLY A 74 -2.59 -13.39 5.18
C GLY A 74 -3.83 -14.07 4.59
N PRO A 75 -4.93 -13.32 4.41
CA PRO A 75 -6.17 -13.87 3.87
C PRO A 75 -6.05 -14.23 2.38
N THR A 76 -6.84 -15.21 1.95
CA THR A 76 -7.06 -15.44 0.51
C THR A 76 -7.74 -14.23 -0.12
N ILE A 77 -7.26 -13.79 -1.28
CA ILE A 77 -7.75 -12.58 -1.95
C ILE A 77 -8.40 -12.95 -3.28
N PRO A 78 -9.70 -12.64 -3.49
CA PRO A 78 -10.32 -12.81 -4.80
C PRO A 78 -9.53 -12.04 -5.88
N PHE A 79 -9.09 -12.77 -6.90
CA PHE A 79 -8.27 -12.23 -7.96
C PHE A 79 -8.84 -12.58 -9.34
N ARG A 80 -8.77 -11.62 -10.26
CA ARG A 80 -9.21 -11.76 -11.64
C ARG A 80 -8.08 -11.36 -12.59
N LEU A 81 -7.85 -12.19 -13.59
CA LEU A 81 -6.98 -11.91 -14.74
C LEU A 81 -7.76 -11.15 -15.82
N GLY A 82 -7.03 -10.51 -16.72
CA GLY A 82 -7.59 -9.77 -17.86
C GLY A 82 -7.10 -8.32 -17.95
N ARG A 83 -6.05 -7.95 -17.20
CA ARG A 83 -5.40 -6.64 -17.39
C ARG A 83 -4.54 -6.68 -18.65
N GLU A 84 -4.47 -5.55 -19.33
CA GLU A 84 -3.65 -5.37 -20.52
C GLU A 84 -2.39 -4.58 -20.18
N ASP A 85 -1.36 -4.75 -21.00
CA ASP A 85 -0.14 -3.95 -20.90
C ASP A 85 -0.22 -2.76 -21.86
N MET A 86 0.22 -1.60 -21.38
CA MET A 86 0.51 -0.47 -22.27
C MET A 86 1.88 -0.68 -22.92
N GLU A 87 2.07 -0.11 -24.11
CA GLU A 87 3.35 -0.17 -24.85
C GLU A 87 4.34 0.91 -24.38
N SER A 88 3.85 1.94 -23.69
CA SER A 88 4.68 3.04 -23.17
C SER A 88 4.02 3.73 -21.96
N GLY A 89 4.75 4.66 -21.34
CA GLY A 89 4.25 5.51 -20.25
C GLY A 89 3.50 6.76 -20.73
N ALA A 90 3.15 6.87 -22.01
CA ALA A 90 2.46 8.04 -22.57
C ALA A 90 1.10 8.31 -21.90
N SER A 91 0.44 7.26 -21.40
CA SER A 91 -0.81 7.34 -20.65
C SER A 91 -0.62 7.29 -19.13
N SER A 92 0.61 7.44 -18.63
CA SER A 92 0.85 7.53 -17.19
C SER A 92 0.13 8.75 -16.61
N PRO A 93 -0.51 8.60 -15.44
CA PRO A 93 -1.15 9.73 -14.79
C PRO A 93 -0.12 10.76 -14.31
N PRO A 94 -0.53 11.95 -13.84
CA PRO A 94 0.38 12.88 -13.19
C PRO A 94 1.04 12.27 -11.94
N ASP A 95 2.25 12.72 -11.63
CA ASP A 95 2.92 12.43 -10.36
C ASP A 95 2.14 13.01 -9.16
N GLY A 96 2.46 12.59 -7.94
CA GLY A 96 1.85 13.08 -6.71
C GLY A 96 0.50 12.45 -6.37
N ARG A 97 0.08 11.41 -7.10
CA ARG A 97 -1.14 10.65 -6.75
C ARG A 97 -0.90 9.68 -5.59
N LEU A 98 0.31 9.19 -5.40
CA LEU A 98 0.65 8.29 -4.31
C LEU A 98 0.74 9.05 -2.97
N PRO A 99 0.40 8.43 -1.83
CA PRO A 99 0.38 9.12 -0.55
C PRO A 99 1.79 9.47 -0.06
N ASP A 100 1.94 10.70 0.45
CA ASP A 100 3.11 11.11 1.20
C ASP A 100 3.09 10.61 2.65
N ALA A 101 4.21 10.07 3.12
CA ALA A 101 4.35 9.48 4.45
C ALA A 101 4.49 10.52 5.59
N ASP A 102 4.89 11.76 5.28
CA ASP A 102 5.07 12.86 6.23
C ASP A 102 3.76 13.65 6.51
N LYS A 103 2.66 13.25 5.85
CA LYS A 103 1.35 13.89 5.98
C LYS A 103 0.38 13.01 6.74
N GLY A 104 -0.38 13.60 7.66
CA GLY A 104 -1.45 12.92 8.41
C GLY A 104 -1.46 13.26 9.90
N SER A 105 -0.31 13.52 10.53
CA SER A 105 -0.23 13.71 12.00
C SER A 105 -0.29 15.16 12.47
N MET A 106 -0.39 16.13 11.57
CA MET A 106 -0.46 17.55 11.90
C MET A 106 -1.86 18.08 11.56
N PRO A 107 -2.40 19.05 12.33
CA PRO A 107 -3.73 19.61 12.06
C PRO A 107 -3.94 20.08 10.62
N LYS A 108 -2.87 20.57 9.98
CA LYS A 108 -2.88 21.06 8.59
C LYS A 108 -2.88 19.97 7.51
N ASN A 109 -2.66 18.70 7.85
CA ASN A 109 -2.56 17.61 6.87
C ASN A 109 -3.25 16.30 7.31
N VAL A 110 -4.07 16.34 8.38
CA VAL A 110 -4.87 15.21 8.87
C VAL A 110 -5.83 14.64 7.81
N GLY A 111 -6.26 15.47 6.85
CA GLY A 111 -7.13 15.06 5.74
C GLY A 111 -6.43 14.23 4.67
N HIS A 112 -5.09 14.19 4.62
CA HIS A 112 -4.33 13.66 3.49
C HIS A 112 -4.64 12.19 3.15
N ILE A 113 -4.74 11.32 4.17
CA ILE A 113 -5.09 9.91 3.96
C ILE A 113 -6.47 9.80 3.30
N ARG A 114 -7.46 10.51 3.84
CA ARG A 114 -8.81 10.53 3.24
C ARG A 114 -8.80 11.12 1.84
N GLU A 115 -8.06 12.18 1.58
CA GLU A 115 -7.98 12.80 0.24
C GLU A 115 -7.46 11.82 -0.82
N VAL A 116 -6.35 11.13 -0.53
CA VAL A 116 -5.76 10.13 -1.44
C VAL A 116 -6.72 8.98 -1.70
N PHE A 117 -7.31 8.41 -0.66
CA PHE A 117 -8.18 7.25 -0.80
C PHE A 117 -9.58 7.59 -1.33
N ASN A 118 -10.12 8.77 -1.02
CA ASN A 118 -11.39 9.24 -1.59
C ASN A 118 -11.30 9.45 -3.10
N ARG A 119 -10.13 9.86 -3.62
CA ARG A 119 -9.84 9.93 -5.07
C ARG A 119 -10.01 8.55 -5.72
N MET A 120 -9.65 7.49 -5.02
CA MET A 120 -9.78 6.10 -5.47
C MET A 120 -11.17 5.51 -5.21
N GLY A 121 -11.99 6.12 -4.34
CA GLY A 121 -13.34 5.66 -4.04
C GLY A 121 -13.43 4.69 -2.85
N PHE A 122 -12.49 4.78 -1.91
CA PHE A 122 -12.55 4.03 -0.65
C PHE A 122 -13.27 4.81 0.44
N ASN A 123 -13.93 4.08 1.34
CA ASN A 123 -14.43 4.59 2.62
C ASN A 123 -13.41 4.38 3.74
N ASP A 124 -13.60 5.04 4.89
CA ASP A 124 -12.67 5.00 6.03
C ASP A 124 -12.30 3.56 6.48
N ARG A 125 -13.24 2.61 6.47
CA ARG A 125 -12.98 1.23 6.89
C ARG A 125 -12.06 0.49 5.92
N GLU A 126 -12.26 0.70 4.62
CA GLU A 126 -11.39 0.16 3.56
C GLU A 126 -10.00 0.81 3.61
N MET A 127 -9.93 2.12 3.89
CA MET A 127 -8.65 2.84 4.03
C MET A 127 -7.80 2.25 5.15
N VAL A 128 -8.36 2.17 6.35
CA VAL A 128 -7.66 1.65 7.53
C VAL A 128 -7.25 0.19 7.32
N ALA A 129 -8.10 -0.62 6.69
CA ALA A 129 -7.75 -2.00 6.35
C ALA A 129 -6.51 -2.04 5.46
N LEU A 130 -6.48 -1.26 4.37
CA LEU A 130 -5.36 -1.21 3.43
C LEU A 130 -4.05 -0.73 4.07
N CYS A 131 -4.10 0.21 5.03
CA CYS A 131 -2.94 0.62 5.81
C CYS A 131 -2.33 -0.55 6.63
N GLY A 132 -3.14 -1.54 7.00
CA GLY A 132 -2.69 -2.76 7.68
C GLY A 132 -1.64 -3.57 6.90
N ALA A 133 -1.48 -3.33 5.59
CA ALA A 133 -0.39 -3.92 4.81
C ALA A 133 1.02 -3.50 5.29
N HIS A 134 1.14 -2.45 6.10
CA HIS A 134 2.37 -2.10 6.81
C HIS A 134 2.79 -3.16 7.85
N ALA A 135 1.95 -4.16 8.14
CA ALA A 135 2.40 -5.37 8.83
C ALA A 135 3.56 -6.08 8.10
N LEU A 136 3.71 -5.87 6.79
CA LEU A 136 4.77 -6.44 5.98
C LEU A 136 5.91 -5.45 5.69
N GLY A 137 7.12 -5.95 5.86
CA GLY A 137 8.36 -5.30 5.44
C GLY A 137 8.74 -4.11 6.30
N ARG A 138 9.42 -3.14 5.67
CA ARG A 138 10.08 -2.04 6.35
C ARG A 138 10.34 -0.85 5.45
N CYS A 139 10.61 0.29 6.08
CA CYS A 139 11.22 1.44 5.43
C CYS A 139 12.73 1.27 5.24
N HIS A 140 13.21 1.78 4.10
CA HIS A 140 14.62 1.86 3.74
C HIS A 140 14.99 3.32 3.44
N THR A 141 16.16 3.75 3.92
CA THR A 141 16.60 5.15 3.85
C THR A 141 16.92 5.60 2.42
N ASP A 142 17.42 4.69 1.59
CA ASP A 142 17.71 4.91 0.17
C ASP A 142 16.46 4.96 -0.73
N ALA A 143 15.34 4.39 -0.27
CA ALA A 143 14.07 4.42 -1.00
C ALA A 143 13.13 5.56 -0.53
N SER A 144 13.08 5.82 0.77
CA SER A 144 12.04 6.69 1.36
C SER A 144 12.57 7.71 2.38
N GLY A 145 13.85 7.62 2.77
CA GLY A 145 14.43 8.40 3.85
C GLY A 145 14.08 7.90 5.27
N TYR A 146 12.99 7.15 5.43
CA TYR A 146 12.60 6.49 6.68
C TYR A 146 13.39 5.19 6.92
N TRP A 147 13.40 4.71 8.16
CA TRP A 147 14.12 3.48 8.52
C TRP A 147 13.35 2.62 9.51
N GLY A 148 13.32 1.31 9.27
CA GLY A 148 12.85 0.34 10.27
C GLY A 148 11.54 -0.35 9.88
N PRO A 149 11.23 -1.48 10.51
CA PRO A 149 9.96 -2.17 10.35
C PRO A 149 8.87 -1.62 11.26
N TRP A 150 7.62 -1.85 10.89
CA TRP A 150 6.47 -1.56 11.73
C TRP A 150 6.18 -2.64 12.76
N THR A 151 6.51 -3.90 12.44
CA THR A 151 6.21 -5.10 13.23
C THR A 151 7.47 -5.90 13.51
N ASN A 152 7.41 -6.82 14.48
CA ASN A 152 8.53 -7.73 14.73
C ASN A 152 8.59 -8.83 13.67
N ALA A 153 7.45 -9.26 13.15
CA ALA A 153 7.34 -10.29 12.13
C ALA A 153 7.19 -9.68 10.72
N GLU A 154 8.26 -9.04 10.20
CA GLU A 154 8.24 -8.33 8.91
C GLU A 154 7.76 -9.15 7.69
N THR A 155 7.77 -10.48 7.78
CA THR A 155 7.36 -11.40 6.71
C THR A 155 6.05 -12.14 7.00
N THR A 156 5.33 -11.77 8.06
CA THR A 156 4.03 -12.36 8.42
C THR A 156 2.96 -11.28 8.34
N PHE A 157 1.91 -11.55 7.56
CA PHE A 157 0.75 -10.69 7.45
C PHE A 157 -0.21 -11.01 8.60
N SER A 158 -0.28 -10.12 9.58
CA SER A 158 -1.10 -10.27 10.77
C SER A 158 -1.68 -8.93 11.23
N ASN A 159 -2.56 -8.95 12.23
CA ASN A 159 -3.04 -7.72 12.86
C ASN A 159 -2.02 -7.06 13.83
N GLU A 160 -0.77 -7.55 13.90
CA GLU A 160 0.29 -7.03 14.78
C GLU A 160 0.50 -5.53 14.56
N TYR A 161 0.42 -5.04 13.31
CA TYR A 161 0.49 -3.61 12.99
C TYR A 161 -0.51 -2.77 13.80
N PHE A 162 -1.78 -3.17 13.83
CA PHE A 162 -2.80 -2.41 14.56
C PHE A 162 -2.65 -2.55 16.07
N ARG A 163 -2.24 -3.73 16.55
CA ARG A 163 -1.93 -3.95 17.96
C ARG A 163 -0.83 -3.03 18.43
N LEU A 164 0.34 -3.06 17.78
CA LEU A 164 1.48 -2.21 18.13
C LEU A 164 1.13 -0.72 18.01
N LEU A 165 0.32 -0.34 17.02
CA LEU A 165 -0.10 1.05 16.85
C LEU A 165 -0.89 1.57 18.08
N VAL A 166 -1.66 0.74 18.78
CA VAL A 166 -2.43 1.14 19.97
C VAL A 166 -1.81 0.74 21.31
N GLU A 167 -0.96 -0.28 21.34
CA GLU A 167 -0.35 -0.83 22.56
C GLU A 167 0.98 -0.16 22.92
N GLU A 168 1.73 0.35 21.93
CA GLU A 168 3.03 0.99 22.15
C GLU A 168 2.94 2.49 22.43
N ASP A 169 3.88 2.98 23.25
CA ASP A 169 4.07 4.42 23.49
C ASP A 169 5.04 5.00 22.45
N TRP A 170 4.51 5.46 21.33
CA TRP A 170 5.30 6.02 20.23
C TRP A 170 5.92 7.38 20.57
N THR A 171 7.24 7.51 20.40
CA THR A 171 7.97 8.77 20.61
C THR A 171 8.70 9.20 19.35
N LEU A 172 8.97 10.51 19.20
CA LEU A 172 9.71 11.01 18.04
C LEU A 172 11.14 10.45 18.02
N LYS A 173 11.53 9.90 16.87
CA LYS A 173 12.88 9.42 16.60
C LYS A 173 13.88 10.57 16.65
N LYS A 174 14.86 10.46 17.53
CA LYS A 174 15.92 11.48 17.70
C LYS A 174 17.29 11.02 17.25
N THR A 175 17.54 9.71 17.30
CA THR A 175 18.86 9.16 16.95
C THR A 175 18.71 7.90 16.09
N HIS A 176 19.75 7.60 15.32
CA HIS A 176 19.88 6.36 14.58
C HIS A 176 21.35 5.94 14.59
N GLN A 177 21.62 4.71 15.06
CA GLN A 177 22.97 4.17 15.19
C GLN A 177 23.95 5.11 15.93
N GLY A 178 23.49 5.69 17.04
CA GLY A 178 24.29 6.59 17.88
C GLY A 178 24.52 8.00 17.32
N LYS A 179 23.96 8.33 16.15
CA LYS A 179 24.02 9.68 15.57
C LYS A 179 22.66 10.37 15.63
N THR A 180 22.64 11.70 15.60
CA THR A 180 21.40 12.48 15.45
C THR A 180 20.65 12.06 14.20
N TRP A 181 19.35 11.83 14.32
CA TRP A 181 18.48 11.51 13.19
C TRP A 181 18.34 12.72 12.27
N THR A 182 18.69 12.55 11.00
CA THR A 182 18.57 13.57 9.95
C THR A 182 17.54 13.21 8.89
N GLY A 183 16.81 12.10 9.09
CA GLY A 183 15.73 11.69 8.20
C GLY A 183 14.44 12.47 8.47
N PRO A 184 13.37 12.13 7.73
CA PRO A 184 12.05 12.72 7.95
C PRO A 184 11.50 12.42 9.35
N VAL A 185 10.47 13.17 9.75
CA VAL A 185 9.80 12.96 11.05
C VAL A 185 9.30 11.52 11.13
N GLN A 186 9.79 10.76 12.10
CA GLN A 186 9.48 9.36 12.30
C GLN A 186 9.24 9.11 13.79
N TYR A 187 8.40 8.12 14.11
CA TYR A 187 8.19 7.66 15.48
C TYR A 187 8.92 6.33 15.71
N GLU A 188 9.30 6.07 16.96
CA GLU A 188 9.93 4.83 17.41
C GLU A 188 9.33 4.35 18.73
N ASP A 189 9.36 3.03 18.93
CA ASP A 189 8.97 2.38 20.17
C ASP A 189 10.05 2.58 21.26
N LYS A 190 9.80 2.08 22.47
CA LYS A 190 10.76 2.20 23.58
C LYS A 190 12.11 1.55 23.30
N THR A 191 12.14 0.52 22.47
CA THR A 191 13.38 -0.18 22.11
C THR A 191 14.14 0.51 20.97
N GLY A 192 13.46 1.35 20.18
CA GLY A 192 14.00 1.98 18.99
C GLY A 192 14.10 1.04 17.78
N ASN A 193 13.53 -0.15 17.86
CA ASN A 193 13.58 -1.18 16.82
C ASN A 193 12.40 -1.09 15.86
N LEU A 194 11.24 -0.66 16.35
CA LEU A 194 10.02 -0.51 15.57
C LEU A 194 9.78 0.95 15.23
N MET A 195 9.01 1.18 14.18
CA MET A 195 8.70 2.53 13.72
C MET A 195 7.24 2.70 13.33
N MET A 196 6.80 3.95 13.36
CA MET A 196 5.56 4.40 12.74
C MET A 196 5.84 5.67 11.96
N LEU A 197 5.18 5.81 10.80
CA LEU A 197 5.17 7.05 10.03
C LEU A 197 4.19 8.04 10.65
N PRO A 198 4.35 9.35 10.38
CA PRO A 198 3.30 10.34 10.63
C PRO A 198 1.92 9.92 10.12
N ALA A 199 1.85 9.32 8.93
CA ALA A 199 0.61 8.78 8.37
C ALA A 199 0.02 7.62 9.18
N ASP A 200 0.85 6.76 9.81
CA ASP A 200 0.35 5.67 10.66
C ASP A 200 -0.22 6.22 11.98
N ILE A 201 0.50 7.15 12.62
CA ILE A 201 0.05 7.82 13.84
C ILE A 201 -1.27 8.58 13.62
N ALA A 202 -1.49 9.10 12.42
CA ALA A 202 -2.76 9.75 12.07
C ALA A 202 -3.99 8.85 12.27
N LEU A 203 -3.84 7.53 12.08
CA LEU A 203 -4.94 6.57 12.21
C LEU A 203 -5.47 6.46 13.64
N ILE A 204 -4.64 6.75 14.64
CA ILE A 204 -5.05 6.77 16.07
C ILE A 204 -5.33 8.19 16.60
N GLN A 205 -4.97 9.22 15.84
CA GLN A 205 -5.31 10.61 16.16
C GLN A 205 -6.70 11.00 15.65
N ASP A 206 -7.10 10.44 14.50
CA ASP A 206 -8.45 10.62 13.97
C ASP A 206 -9.47 9.73 14.73
N PRO A 207 -10.54 10.30 15.31
CA PRO A 207 -11.48 9.53 16.12
C PRO A 207 -12.24 8.43 15.37
N GLU A 208 -12.51 8.60 14.07
CA GLU A 208 -13.25 7.60 13.30
C GLU A 208 -12.32 6.48 12.82
N PHE A 209 -11.10 6.82 12.38
CA PHE A 209 -10.09 5.80 12.09
C PHE A 209 -9.71 5.00 13.34
N LYS A 210 -9.55 5.67 14.49
CA LYS A 210 -9.17 4.99 15.74
C LYS A 210 -10.15 3.89 16.13
N LYS A 211 -11.46 4.11 15.97
CA LYS A 211 -12.48 3.07 16.23
C LYS A 211 -12.24 1.82 15.36
N ILE A 212 -11.87 2.01 14.10
CA ILE A 212 -11.61 0.92 13.17
C ILE A 212 -10.29 0.22 13.51
N VAL A 213 -9.24 0.99 13.82
CA VAL A 213 -7.95 0.46 14.30
C VAL A 213 -8.15 -0.43 15.54
N GLU A 214 -8.93 0.03 16.52
CA GLU A 214 -9.22 -0.73 17.74
C GLU A 214 -10.02 -2.02 17.48
N ILE A 215 -10.85 -2.06 16.43
CA ILE A 215 -11.52 -3.30 15.99
C ILE A 215 -10.47 -4.27 15.46
N TYR A 216 -9.65 -3.85 14.49
CA TYR A 216 -8.66 -4.74 13.85
C TYR A 216 -7.58 -5.20 14.82
N ALA A 217 -7.19 -4.37 15.80
CA ALA A 217 -6.26 -4.77 16.85
C ALA A 217 -6.80 -5.92 17.73
N LYS A 218 -8.13 -6.03 17.89
CA LYS A 218 -8.78 -7.06 18.72
C LYS A 218 -9.28 -8.26 17.93
N ASP A 219 -9.52 -8.10 16.64
CA ASP A 219 -10.17 -9.08 15.79
C ASP A 219 -9.43 -9.17 14.44
N GLU A 220 -8.54 -10.17 14.34
CA GLU A 220 -7.76 -10.44 13.13
C GLU A 220 -8.63 -10.93 11.97
N ASP A 221 -9.68 -11.71 12.26
CA ASP A 221 -10.60 -12.21 11.23
C ASP A 221 -11.37 -11.04 10.58
N ALA A 222 -11.79 -10.05 11.38
CA ALA A 222 -12.39 -8.83 10.85
C ALA A 222 -11.42 -8.04 9.97
N PHE A 223 -10.15 -7.92 10.39
CA PHE A 223 -9.11 -7.29 9.57
C PHE A 223 -8.91 -8.03 8.26
N PHE A 224 -8.72 -9.34 8.30
CA PHE A 224 -8.45 -10.18 7.14
C PHE A 224 -9.59 -10.15 6.12
N LYS A 225 -10.83 -10.22 6.59
CA LYS A 225 -12.02 -10.11 5.75
C LYS A 225 -12.06 -8.77 5.00
N ASP A 226 -11.87 -7.67 5.71
CA ASP A 226 -11.97 -6.33 5.12
C ASP A 226 -10.76 -5.99 4.26
N PHE A 227 -9.56 -6.44 4.64
CA PHE A 227 -8.35 -6.31 3.83
C PHE A 227 -8.49 -7.05 2.51
N SER A 228 -8.94 -8.32 2.54
CA SER A 228 -9.15 -9.11 1.32
C SER A 228 -10.11 -8.42 0.36
N ALA A 229 -11.25 -7.93 0.87
CA ALA A 229 -12.21 -7.20 0.06
C ALA A 229 -11.64 -5.88 -0.50
N ALA A 230 -10.98 -5.08 0.34
CA ALA A 230 -10.45 -3.78 -0.04
C ALA A 230 -9.26 -3.89 -1.01
N PHE A 231 -8.36 -4.86 -0.80
CA PHE A 231 -7.22 -5.10 -1.68
C PHE A 231 -7.67 -5.68 -3.02
N SER A 232 -8.63 -6.61 -3.04
CA SER A 232 -9.26 -7.06 -4.29
C SER A 232 -9.86 -5.88 -5.06
N LYS A 233 -10.70 -5.06 -4.42
CA LYS A 233 -11.27 -3.84 -5.01
C LYS A 233 -10.20 -2.90 -5.58
N LEU A 234 -9.14 -2.64 -4.82
CA LEU A 234 -8.01 -1.81 -5.24
C LEU A 234 -7.41 -2.30 -6.56
N LEU A 235 -7.09 -3.59 -6.63
CA LEU A 235 -6.43 -4.15 -7.80
C LEU A 235 -7.32 -4.10 -9.04
N GLU A 236 -8.64 -4.00 -8.89
CA GLU A 236 -9.61 -3.92 -9.99
C GLU A 236 -9.99 -2.49 -10.41
N LEU A 237 -9.50 -1.45 -9.72
CA LEU A 237 -9.81 -0.06 -10.05
C LEU A 237 -9.38 0.30 -11.48
N GLY A 238 -10.35 0.73 -12.29
CA GLY A 238 -10.15 1.14 -13.68
C GLY A 238 -9.92 0.00 -14.67
N VAL A 239 -10.02 -1.27 -14.25
CA VAL A 239 -9.87 -2.42 -15.14
C VAL A 239 -11.18 -2.67 -15.90
N PRO A 240 -11.19 -2.70 -17.25
CA PRO A 240 -12.40 -2.83 -18.06
C PRO A 240 -12.86 -4.29 -18.14
N PHE A 241 -13.11 -4.93 -16.99
CA PHE A 241 -13.61 -6.29 -16.99
C PHE A 241 -14.99 -6.37 -17.65
N PRO A 242 -15.25 -7.38 -18.48
CA PRO A 242 -16.57 -7.57 -19.08
C PRO A 242 -17.61 -7.75 -17.97
N ALA A 243 -18.77 -7.10 -18.15
CA ALA A 243 -19.91 -7.33 -17.29
C ALA A 243 -20.26 -8.82 -17.30
N PRO A 244 -20.68 -9.40 -16.16
CA PRO A 244 -21.12 -10.79 -16.15
C PRO A 244 -22.29 -10.94 -17.13
N TRP A 245 -22.19 -11.90 -18.05
CA TRP A 245 -23.20 -12.19 -19.07
C TRP A 245 -24.59 -12.50 -18.50
N TRP A 246 -24.70 -12.78 -17.19
CA TRP A 246 -25.93 -13.12 -16.49
C TRP A 246 -26.65 -11.95 -15.78
N LYS A 247 -26.09 -10.72 -15.80
CA LYS A 247 -26.71 -9.53 -15.16
C LYS A 247 -27.75 -8.80 -16.03
N PHE A 248 -28.49 -9.51 -16.88
CA PHE A 248 -29.53 -8.94 -17.74
C PHE A 248 -30.96 -9.19 -17.25
N TRP A 249 -31.26 -9.14 -15.94
CA TRP A 249 -32.64 -9.19 -15.44
C TRP A 249 -32.74 -8.51 -14.08
#